data_AF-A0A661IVR0-F1
#
_entry.id   AF-A0A661IVR0-F1
#
_cell.length_a   1.000
_cell.length_b   1.000
_cell.length_c   1.000
_cell.angle_alpha   90.00
_cell.angle_beta   90.00
_cell.angle_gamma   90.00
#
_symmetry.space_group_name_H-M   'P 1'
#
loop_
_entity.id
_entity.type
_entity.pdbx_description
1 polymer ?
#
loop_
_entity_poly.entity_id
_entity_poly.type
_entity_poly.pdbx_seq_one_letter_code
_entity_poly.pdbx_strand_id
1 'polypeptide(L)'
;MQDFIYTVSYRAALRGLRARSFYVELLLEHIARSLLQALNLSRANLLFCGGGNLYLVAPNTEETKETLKRRRKEFNHFLLEEHNGKLFFAMAWVELNGDSFLGKSTDSCPSVGEAWEEVRLLLEEEKGRRFHDLLNPSFFEPQGRGNLCDICQKVTERFHQETDPETGEGFLICPVCRSFAEAGRKLPKTEFIEISPQREPGALIIEDKTYRLLEKPPKASTEEDY
;
A
#
# COMPACT_ATOMS: atom_id res chain seq x y z
N MET A 1 3.44 5.56 -8.47
CA MET A 1 3.17 4.12 -8.71
C MET A 1 4.06 3.56 -9.80
N GLN A 2 4.06 4.14 -11.01
CA GLN A 2 4.86 3.66 -12.14
C GLN A 2 6.37 3.56 -11.79
N ASP A 3 6.93 4.56 -11.12
CA ASP A 3 8.32 4.55 -10.66
C ASP A 3 8.63 3.37 -9.73
N PHE A 4 7.73 3.03 -8.81
CA PHE A 4 7.93 1.89 -7.91
C PHE A 4 8.01 0.55 -8.66
N ILE A 5 7.18 0.40 -9.70
CA ILE A 5 7.11 -0.82 -10.49
C ILE A 5 8.35 -0.93 -11.39
N TYR A 6 8.69 0.12 -12.12
CA TYR A 6 9.67 0.07 -13.22
C TYR A 6 11.08 0.55 -12.86
N THR A 7 11.26 1.31 -11.77
CA THR A 7 12.60 1.74 -11.32
C THR A 7 13.28 0.63 -10.52
N VAL A 8 13.66 -0.43 -11.24
CA VAL A 8 14.48 -1.56 -10.77
C VAL A 8 15.76 -1.68 -11.56
N SER A 9 16.87 -1.98 -10.88
CA SER A 9 18.11 -2.38 -11.56
C SER A 9 17.87 -3.62 -12.43
N TYR A 10 18.51 -3.70 -13.60
CA TYR A 10 18.37 -4.79 -14.57
C TYR A 10 18.57 -6.21 -13.96
N ARG A 11 19.45 -6.34 -12.97
CA ARG A 11 19.73 -7.61 -12.27
C ARG A 11 18.48 -8.13 -11.55
N ALA A 12 18.04 -9.34 -11.90
CA ALA A 12 16.83 -10.01 -11.39
C ALA A 12 15.46 -9.29 -11.59
N ALA A 13 15.41 -8.16 -12.33
CA ALA A 13 14.20 -7.32 -12.48
C ALA A 13 12.98 -8.05 -13.07
N LEU A 14 13.19 -8.92 -14.06
CA LEU A 14 12.10 -9.60 -14.77
C LEU A 14 11.26 -10.51 -13.85
N ARG A 15 11.87 -11.10 -12.82
CA ARG A 15 11.18 -12.00 -11.88
C ARG A 15 10.34 -11.24 -10.86
N GLY A 16 10.74 -10.01 -10.50
CA GLY A 16 10.05 -9.18 -9.51
C GLY A 16 8.97 -8.25 -10.07
N LEU A 17 8.97 -7.96 -11.37
CA LEU A 17 8.09 -6.94 -11.96
C LEU A 17 6.60 -7.28 -11.78
N ARG A 18 6.19 -8.51 -12.12
CA ARG A 18 4.81 -8.99 -11.93
C ARG A 18 4.41 -8.95 -10.45
N ALA A 19 5.33 -9.32 -9.56
CA ALA A 19 5.10 -9.29 -8.12
C ALA A 19 4.91 -7.88 -7.58
N ARG A 20 5.63 -6.88 -8.11
CA ARG A 20 5.45 -5.48 -7.73
C ARG A 20 4.12 -4.92 -8.19
N SER A 21 3.71 -5.21 -9.42
CA SER A 21 2.37 -4.81 -9.90
C SER A 21 1.29 -5.44 -9.05
N PHE A 22 1.38 -6.74 -8.78
CA PHE A 22 0.46 -7.44 -7.88
C PHE A 22 0.47 -6.85 -6.46
N TYR A 23 1.66 -6.54 -5.91
CA TYR A 23 1.81 -5.96 -4.59
C TYR A 23 1.09 -4.62 -4.45
N VAL A 24 1.12 -3.77 -5.48
CA VAL A 24 0.44 -2.47 -5.43
C VAL A 24 -1.08 -2.65 -5.34
N GLU A 25 -1.66 -3.57 -6.11
CA GLU A 25 -3.08 -3.89 -6.01
C GLU A 25 -3.42 -4.53 -4.65
N LEU A 26 -2.56 -5.44 -4.16
CA LEU A 26 -2.71 -6.04 -2.84
C LEU A 26 -2.64 -5.02 -1.70
N LEU A 27 -1.74 -4.04 -1.81
CA LEU A 27 -1.60 -2.93 -0.89
C LEU A 27 -2.86 -2.04 -0.89
N LEU A 28 -3.41 -1.75 -2.07
CA LEU A 28 -4.64 -0.98 -2.18
C LEU A 28 -5.82 -1.71 -1.53
N GLU A 29 -5.96 -3.01 -1.77
CA GLU A 29 -6.98 -3.85 -1.17
C GLU A 29 -6.81 -3.99 0.36
N HIS A 30 -5.56 -4.08 0.84
CA HIS A 30 -5.25 -4.03 2.27
C HIS A 30 -5.71 -2.70 2.89
N ILE A 31 -5.37 -1.57 2.28
CA ILE A 31 -5.76 -0.23 2.74
C ILE A 31 -7.29 -0.13 2.78
N ALA A 32 -7.97 -0.56 1.72
CA ALA A 32 -9.43 -0.59 1.64
C ALA A 32 -10.05 -1.37 2.81
N ARG A 33 -9.61 -2.61 2.99
CA ARG A 33 -10.10 -3.49 4.06
C ARG A 33 -9.83 -2.90 5.44
N SER A 34 -8.63 -2.35 5.67
CA SER A 34 -8.23 -1.78 6.95
C SER A 34 -9.03 -0.51 7.28
N LEU A 35 -9.32 0.35 6.30
CA LEU A 35 -10.20 1.51 6.48
C LEU A 35 -11.63 1.09 6.83
N LEU A 36 -12.19 0.11 6.10
CA LEU A 36 -13.53 -0.40 6.39
C LEU A 36 -13.62 -1.01 7.80
N GLN A 37 -12.63 -1.80 8.21
CA GLN A 37 -12.56 -2.37 9.56
C GLN A 37 -12.44 -1.28 10.63
N ALA A 38 -11.58 -0.29 10.43
CA ALA A 38 -11.39 0.81 11.37
C ALA A 38 -12.64 1.69 11.53
N LEU A 39 -13.48 1.79 10.49
CA LEU A 39 -14.73 2.52 10.50
C LEU A 39 -15.95 1.65 10.85
N ASN A 40 -15.74 0.37 11.14
CA ASN A 40 -16.81 -0.62 11.34
C ASN A 40 -17.85 -0.66 10.19
N LEU A 41 -17.36 -0.56 8.95
CA LEU A 41 -18.16 -0.57 7.73
C LEU A 41 -18.02 -1.89 6.98
N SER A 42 -19.09 -2.27 6.30
CA SER A 42 -19.08 -3.43 5.41
C SER A 42 -18.43 -3.10 4.06
N ARG A 43 -18.08 -4.12 3.28
CA ARG A 43 -17.58 -3.93 1.90
C ARG A 43 -18.58 -3.19 0.99
N ALA A 44 -19.87 -3.14 1.32
CA ALA A 44 -20.86 -2.40 0.54
C ALA A 44 -20.60 -0.88 0.49
N ASN A 45 -19.85 -0.35 1.45
CA ASN A 45 -19.44 1.06 1.50
C ASN A 45 -18.27 1.38 0.54
N LEU A 46 -17.66 0.37 -0.06
CA LEU A 46 -16.56 0.52 -1.01
C LEU A 46 -17.11 0.59 -2.44
N LEU A 47 -17.08 1.78 -3.04
CA LEU A 47 -17.61 2.01 -4.38
C LEU A 47 -16.67 1.48 -5.48
N PHE A 48 -15.36 1.62 -5.25
CA PHE A 48 -14.35 1.22 -6.23
C PHE A 48 -12.99 1.01 -5.54
N CYS A 49 -12.26 -0.01 -5.98
CA CYS A 49 -10.90 -0.33 -5.55
C CYS A 49 -10.15 -0.93 -6.74
N GLY A 50 -9.21 -0.20 -7.31
CA GLY A 50 -8.37 -0.69 -8.40
C GLY A 50 -7.54 0.40 -9.09
N GLY A 51 -6.49 0.00 -9.80
CA GLY A 51 -5.66 0.93 -10.58
C GLY A 51 -5.01 2.02 -9.73
N GLY A 52 -4.79 1.74 -8.45
CA GLY A 52 -4.26 2.70 -7.47
C GLY A 52 -5.25 3.66 -6.85
N ASN A 53 -6.54 3.58 -7.19
CA ASN A 53 -7.56 4.49 -6.65
C ASN A 53 -8.59 3.72 -5.83
N LEU A 54 -9.09 4.38 -4.79
CA LEU A 54 -10.06 3.86 -3.84
C LEU A 54 -11.14 4.91 -3.61
N TYR A 55 -12.41 4.52 -3.67
CA TYR A 55 -13.53 5.40 -3.34
C TYR A 55 -14.45 4.69 -2.34
N LEU A 56 -14.75 5.35 -1.23
CA LEU A 56 -15.60 4.84 -0.17
C LEU A 56 -16.60 5.90 0.29
N VAL A 57 -17.78 5.46 0.74
CA VAL A 57 -18.78 6.32 1.38
C VAL A 57 -18.84 5.96 2.86
N ALA A 58 -18.61 6.94 3.72
CA ALA A 58 -18.60 6.78 5.17
C ALA A 58 -19.48 7.85 5.86
N PRO A 59 -19.94 7.61 7.10
CA PRO A 59 -20.67 8.59 7.88
C PRO A 59 -19.88 9.88 8.12
N ASN A 60 -20.50 11.04 7.92
CA ASN A 60 -19.88 12.35 8.17
C ASN A 60 -19.90 12.69 9.67
N THR A 61 -19.06 12.00 10.45
CA THR A 61 -18.88 12.23 11.90
C THR A 61 -17.45 12.66 12.18
N GLU A 62 -17.24 13.41 13.27
CA GLU A 62 -15.88 13.81 13.68
C GLU A 62 -15.01 12.58 13.99
N GLU A 63 -15.56 11.53 14.60
CA GLU A 63 -14.86 10.26 14.84
C GLU A 63 -14.35 9.61 13.54
N THR A 64 -15.18 9.61 12.48
CA THR A 64 -14.78 9.11 11.16
C THR A 64 -13.63 9.94 10.59
N LYS A 65 -13.73 11.27 10.65
CA LYS A 65 -12.67 12.17 10.16
C LYS A 65 -11.36 11.97 10.91
N GLU A 66 -11.40 11.84 12.23
CA GLU A 66 -10.23 11.57 13.07
C GLU A 66 -9.61 10.21 12.75
N THR A 67 -10.43 9.17 12.58
CA THR A 67 -9.97 7.83 12.21
C THR A 67 -9.29 7.84 10.84
N LEU A 68 -9.86 8.52 9.84
CA LEU A 68 -9.26 8.67 8.52
C LEU A 68 -7.91 9.38 8.57
N LYS A 69 -7.82 10.50 9.31
CA LYS A 69 -6.55 11.24 9.51
C LYS A 69 -5.48 10.35 10.15
N ARG A 70 -5.84 9.62 11.21
CA ARG A 70 -4.93 8.71 11.90
C ARG A 70 -4.45 7.59 10.97
N ARG A 71 -5.37 6.88 10.29
CA ARG A 71 -5.03 5.80 9.36
C ARG A 71 -4.17 6.30 8.19
N ARG A 72 -4.45 7.49 7.64
CA ARG A 72 -3.60 8.13 6.61
C ARG A 72 -2.16 8.27 7.09
N LYS A 73 -1.95 8.71 8.33
CA LYS A 73 -0.62 8.87 8.92
C LYS A 73 0.08 7.53 9.13
N GLU A 74 -0.62 6.53 9.66
CA GLU A 74 -0.12 5.18 9.86
C GLU A 74 0.34 4.53 8.54
N PHE A 75 -0.50 4.58 7.50
CA PHE A 75 -0.15 4.06 6.18
C PHE A 75 1.06 4.79 5.58
N ASN A 76 1.09 6.12 5.62
CA ASN A 76 2.20 6.87 5.04
C ASN A 76 3.50 6.69 5.84
N HIS A 77 3.44 6.44 7.14
CA HIS A 77 4.60 6.08 7.94
C HIS A 77 5.15 4.72 7.50
N PHE A 78 4.29 3.70 7.41
CA PHE A 78 4.65 2.39 6.86
C PHE A 78 5.25 2.49 5.45
N LEU A 79 4.64 3.26 4.54
CA LEU A 79 5.13 3.40 3.17
C LEU A 79 6.47 4.14 3.09
N LEU A 80 6.69 5.12 3.95
CA LEU A 80 7.96 5.83 4.04
C LEU A 80 9.07 4.89 4.51
N GLU A 81 8.84 4.15 5.59
CA GLU A 81 9.83 3.23 6.17
C GLU A 81 10.11 2.02 5.26
N GLU A 82 9.07 1.36 4.76
CA GLU A 82 9.25 0.12 4.01
C GLU A 82 9.73 0.37 2.58
N HIS A 83 9.20 1.40 1.91
CA HIS A 83 9.42 1.65 0.49
C HIS A 83 10.28 2.88 0.21
N ASN A 84 10.93 3.46 1.23
CA ASN A 84 11.81 4.62 1.12
C ASN A 84 11.14 5.80 0.38
N GLY A 85 9.86 6.03 0.68
CA GLY A 85 9.06 7.10 0.07
C GLY A 85 8.69 6.91 -1.41
N LYS A 86 9.00 5.76 -2.04
CA LYS A 86 8.62 5.48 -3.44
C LYS A 86 7.10 5.30 -3.65
N LEU A 87 6.39 4.96 -2.58
CA LEU A 87 4.94 4.87 -2.54
C LEU A 87 4.39 5.89 -1.54
N PHE A 88 3.29 6.54 -1.86
CA PHE A 88 2.60 7.50 -1.01
C PHE A 88 1.09 7.31 -1.18
N PHE A 89 0.34 7.37 -0.09
CA PHE A 89 -1.10 7.25 -0.09
C PHE A 89 -1.74 8.62 0.20
N ALA A 90 -2.25 9.24 -0.86
CA ALA A 90 -3.03 10.47 -0.77
C ALA A 90 -4.48 10.12 -0.42
N MET A 91 -5.06 10.83 0.54
CA MET A 91 -6.45 10.66 0.98
C MET A 91 -7.08 12.03 1.18
N ALA A 92 -8.27 12.21 0.61
CA ALA A 92 -9.12 13.38 0.77
C ALA A 92 -10.59 12.93 0.82
N TRP A 93 -11.46 13.78 1.34
CA TRP A 93 -12.90 13.54 1.41
C TRP A 93 -13.64 14.87 1.28
N VAL A 94 -14.89 14.79 0.85
CA VAL A 94 -15.84 15.90 0.77
C VAL A 94 -17.13 15.47 1.46
N GLU A 95 -17.75 16.41 2.16
CA GLU A 95 -18.97 16.16 2.90
C GLU A 95 -20.17 16.23 1.96
N LEU A 96 -21.07 15.25 2.08
CA LEU A 96 -22.26 15.11 1.23
C LEU A 96 -23.51 14.98 2.10
N ASN A 97 -24.65 15.35 1.52
CA ASN A 97 -25.97 15.11 2.10
C ASN A 97 -26.86 14.31 1.12
N GLY A 98 -28.11 14.03 1.50
CA GLY A 98 -29.04 13.29 0.64
C GLY A 98 -29.33 13.99 -0.70
N ASP A 99 -29.37 15.32 -0.71
CA ASP A 99 -29.60 16.11 -1.93
C ASP A 99 -28.42 16.04 -2.91
N SER A 100 -27.19 15.89 -2.41
CA SER A 100 -26.00 15.67 -3.23
C SER A 100 -26.18 14.48 -4.18
N PHE A 101 -26.74 13.38 -3.69
CA PHE A 101 -27.00 12.16 -4.47
C PHE A 101 -28.17 12.30 -5.46
N LEU A 102 -29.02 13.30 -5.27
CA LEU A 102 -30.08 13.66 -6.22
C LEU A 102 -29.56 14.62 -7.31
N GLY A 103 -28.26 14.91 -7.35
CA GLY A 103 -27.65 15.83 -8.31
C GLY A 103 -27.93 17.29 -8.02
N LYS A 104 -28.38 17.63 -6.80
CA LYS A 104 -28.63 19.00 -6.39
C LYS A 104 -27.42 19.53 -5.63
N SER A 105 -27.05 20.77 -5.94
CA SER A 105 -26.11 21.54 -5.14
C SER A 105 -26.90 22.40 -4.16
N THR A 106 -26.42 22.49 -2.92
CA THR A 106 -27.01 23.33 -1.86
C THR A 106 -25.94 24.27 -1.33
N ASP A 107 -26.33 25.34 -0.64
CA ASP A 107 -25.38 26.29 -0.02
C ASP A 107 -24.39 25.61 0.93
N SER A 108 -24.73 24.44 1.45
CA SER A 108 -23.94 23.70 2.45
C SER A 108 -23.23 22.44 1.92
N CYS A 109 -23.65 21.88 0.79
CA CYS A 109 -23.10 20.65 0.24
C CYS A 109 -23.14 20.64 -1.29
N PRO A 110 -22.06 20.22 -1.95
CA PRO A 110 -22.00 20.09 -3.41
C PRO A 110 -22.85 18.92 -3.91
N SER A 111 -23.16 18.93 -5.20
CA SER A 111 -23.64 17.74 -5.91
C SER A 111 -22.52 16.68 -6.00
N VAL A 112 -22.87 15.41 -6.26
CA VAL A 112 -21.86 14.34 -6.43
C VAL A 112 -20.85 14.66 -7.55
N GLY A 113 -21.28 15.31 -8.63
CA GLY A 113 -20.38 15.68 -9.73
C GLY A 113 -19.35 16.74 -9.32
N GLU A 114 -19.81 17.77 -8.61
CA GLU A 114 -18.93 18.83 -8.06
C GLU A 114 -17.98 18.26 -7.00
N ALA A 115 -18.50 17.38 -6.12
CA ALA A 115 -17.70 16.71 -5.10
C ALA A 115 -16.57 15.87 -5.70
N TRP A 116 -16.78 15.25 -6.87
CA TRP A 116 -15.74 14.49 -7.56
C TRP A 116 -14.56 15.37 -7.98
N GLU A 117 -14.84 16.56 -8.51
CA GLU A 117 -13.79 17.51 -8.89
C GLU A 117 -13.13 18.12 -7.65
N GLU A 118 -13.90 18.43 -6.61
CA GLU A 118 -13.36 18.94 -5.34
C GLU A 118 -12.42 17.93 -4.67
N VAL A 119 -12.81 16.66 -4.55
CA VAL A 119 -11.95 15.58 -4.04
C VAL A 119 -10.68 15.48 -4.88
N ARG A 120 -10.77 15.58 -6.20
CA ARG A 120 -9.61 15.52 -7.09
C ARG A 120 -8.63 16.67 -6.80
N LEU A 121 -9.12 17.90 -6.64
CA LEU A 121 -8.27 19.06 -6.32
C LEU A 121 -7.58 18.88 -4.95
N LEU A 122 -8.32 18.43 -3.94
CA LEU A 122 -7.77 18.14 -2.62
C LEU A 122 -6.69 17.04 -2.66
N LEU A 123 -6.89 16.00 -3.49
CA LEU A 123 -5.90 14.95 -3.70
C LEU A 123 -4.62 15.48 -4.38
N GLU A 124 -4.75 16.39 -5.35
CA GLU A 124 -3.57 17.00 -5.99
C GLU A 124 -2.78 17.87 -5.01
N GLU A 125 -3.45 18.65 -4.16
CA GLU A 125 -2.80 19.39 -3.09
C GLU A 125 -2.04 18.45 -2.15
N GLU A 126 -2.68 17.36 -1.70
CA GLU A 126 -2.07 16.36 -0.83
C GLU A 126 -0.85 15.68 -1.47
N LYS A 127 -0.92 15.36 -2.77
CA LYS A 127 0.22 14.84 -3.55
C LYS A 127 1.32 15.86 -3.73
N GLY A 128 1.04 17.17 -3.66
CA GLY A 128 2.04 18.23 -3.65
C GLY A 128 2.84 18.30 -2.34
N ARG A 129 2.26 17.85 -1.22
CA ARG A 129 2.85 17.89 0.13
C ARG A 129 3.14 16.48 0.71
N ARG A 130 3.74 15.62 -0.11
CA ARG A 130 4.02 14.22 0.26
C ARG A 130 4.80 14.14 1.57
N PHE A 131 4.29 13.30 2.48
CA PHE A 131 4.88 13.02 3.79
C PHE A 131 5.05 14.23 4.73
N HIS A 132 4.45 15.40 4.44
CA HIS A 132 4.66 16.61 5.26
C HIS A 132 4.40 16.39 6.77
N ASP A 133 3.39 15.59 7.12
CA ASP A 133 3.04 15.20 8.50
C ASP A 133 4.10 14.34 9.22
N LEU A 134 5.06 13.79 8.49
CA LEU A 134 6.09 12.86 8.98
C LEU A 134 7.51 13.46 8.89
N LEU A 135 7.70 14.52 8.10
CA LEU A 135 8.98 15.18 7.95
C LEU A 135 9.29 15.99 9.22
N ASN A 136 10.35 15.59 9.91
CA ASN A 136 10.91 16.32 11.05
C ASN A 136 12.40 16.62 10.77
N PRO A 137 13.05 17.54 11.51
CA PRO A 137 14.46 17.89 11.26
C PRO A 137 15.41 16.68 11.23
N SER A 138 15.16 15.66 12.05
CA SER A 138 15.98 14.44 12.09
C SER A 138 15.87 13.58 10.83
N PHE A 139 14.83 13.77 10.02
CA PHE A 139 14.74 13.14 8.69
C PHE A 139 15.88 13.60 7.76
N PHE A 140 16.36 14.84 7.93
CA PHE A 140 17.43 15.43 7.11
C PHE A 140 18.83 15.18 7.69
N GLU A 141 18.93 14.46 8.81
CA GLU A 141 20.22 14.09 9.37
C GLU A 141 20.92 13.06 8.47
N PRO A 142 22.26 13.12 8.35
CA PRO A 142 23.01 12.15 7.58
C PRO A 142 22.79 10.74 8.12
N GLN A 143 22.07 9.92 7.36
CA GLN A 143 22.03 8.49 7.60
C GLN A 143 23.37 7.93 7.12
N GLY A 144 24.14 7.34 8.04
CA GLY A 144 25.56 7.00 7.83
C GLY A 144 25.85 6.08 6.64
N ARG A 145 27.10 5.63 6.52
CA ARG A 145 27.48 4.69 5.45
C ARG A 145 26.88 3.31 5.72
N GLY A 146 26.10 2.80 4.78
CA GLY A 146 25.57 1.44 4.81
C GLY A 146 25.61 0.81 3.42
N ASN A 147 25.53 -0.52 3.37
CA ASN A 147 25.30 -1.20 2.10
C ASN A 147 23.92 -0.84 1.57
N LEU A 148 23.78 -0.80 0.24
CA LEU A 148 22.52 -0.54 -0.44
C LEU A 148 22.00 -1.84 -1.05
N CYS A 149 20.69 -2.01 -1.07
CA CYS A 149 20.11 -3.07 -1.88
C CYS A 149 20.34 -2.79 -3.36
N ASP A 150 20.93 -3.74 -4.08
CA ASP A 150 21.23 -3.57 -5.52
C ASP A 150 19.96 -3.29 -6.35
N ILE A 151 18.79 -3.78 -5.89
CA ILE A 151 17.51 -3.64 -6.59
C ILE A 151 16.77 -2.33 -6.27
N CYS A 152 16.50 -2.04 -4.99
CA CYS A 152 15.69 -0.87 -4.61
C CYS A 152 16.50 0.32 -4.07
N GLN A 153 17.80 0.15 -3.86
CA GLN A 153 18.71 1.17 -3.31
C GLN A 153 18.29 1.66 -1.92
N LYS A 154 17.57 0.83 -1.15
CA LYS A 154 17.25 1.07 0.26
C LYS A 154 18.47 0.70 1.13
N VAL A 155 18.80 1.56 2.09
CA VAL A 155 19.72 1.25 3.19
C VAL A 155 18.96 0.39 4.20
N THR A 156 19.52 -0.76 4.57
CA THR A 156 18.98 -1.61 5.63
C THR A 156 20.13 -2.31 6.34
N GLU A 157 19.91 -2.83 7.54
CA GLU A 157 20.91 -3.60 8.27
C GLU A 157 20.92 -5.07 7.82
N ARG A 158 19.82 -5.56 7.23
CA ARG A 158 19.63 -6.96 6.88
C ARG A 158 19.69 -7.15 5.38
N PHE A 159 20.67 -7.91 4.92
CA PHE A 159 20.81 -8.29 3.51
C PHE A 159 20.90 -9.80 3.35
N HIS A 160 20.46 -10.26 2.18
CA HIS A 160 20.72 -11.60 1.69
C HIS A 160 21.67 -11.50 0.50
N GLN A 161 22.60 -12.45 0.39
CA GLN A 161 23.38 -12.64 -0.83
C GLN A 161 22.65 -13.62 -1.74
N GLU A 162 22.39 -13.19 -2.97
CA GLU A 162 21.85 -14.05 -4.03
C GLU A 162 22.81 -14.04 -5.23
N THR A 163 22.69 -15.05 -6.09
CA THR A 163 23.50 -15.17 -7.31
C THR A 163 22.58 -15.00 -8.51
N ASP A 164 22.98 -14.13 -9.44
CA ASP A 164 22.26 -13.96 -10.69
C ASP A 164 22.40 -15.24 -11.54
N PRO A 165 21.30 -15.91 -11.92
CA PRO A 165 21.36 -17.15 -12.71
C PRO A 165 21.91 -16.95 -14.12
N GLU A 166 21.85 -15.74 -14.68
CA GLU A 166 22.29 -15.43 -16.04
C GLU A 166 23.77 -15.03 -16.07
N THR A 167 24.23 -14.23 -15.11
CA THR A 167 25.62 -13.74 -15.09
C THR A 167 26.54 -14.49 -14.12
N GLY A 168 25.98 -15.23 -13.16
CA GLY A 168 26.74 -15.88 -12.10
C GLY A 168 27.31 -14.92 -11.04
N GLU A 169 27.03 -13.62 -11.15
CA GLU A 169 27.51 -12.61 -10.20
C GLU A 169 26.66 -12.60 -8.93
N GLY A 170 27.31 -12.47 -7.77
CA GLY A 170 26.64 -12.27 -6.49
C GLY A 170 26.13 -10.84 -6.33
N PHE A 171 24.96 -10.67 -5.72
CA PHE A 171 24.37 -9.36 -5.42
C PHE A 171 23.68 -9.35 -4.05
N LEU A 172 23.52 -8.15 -3.48
CA LEU A 172 22.88 -7.90 -2.18
C LEU A 172 21.43 -7.48 -2.35
N ILE A 173 20.53 -8.24 -1.73
CA ILE A 173 19.09 -8.01 -1.79
C ILE A 173 18.51 -7.78 -0.39
N CYS A 174 17.63 -6.77 -0.25
CA CYS A 174 16.91 -6.52 0.99
C CYS A 174 15.70 -7.49 1.14
N PRO A 175 15.17 -7.68 2.36
CA PRO A 175 14.05 -8.58 2.61
C PRO A 175 12.81 -8.29 1.76
N VAL A 176 12.50 -7.01 1.51
CA VAL A 176 11.35 -6.59 0.67
C VAL A 176 11.55 -6.97 -0.80
N CYS A 177 12.74 -6.72 -1.36
CA CYS A 177 12.99 -7.11 -2.75
C CYS A 177 13.02 -8.63 -2.90
N ARG A 178 13.51 -9.33 -1.89
CA ARG A 178 13.51 -10.79 -1.84
C ARG A 178 12.07 -11.34 -1.80
N SER A 179 11.18 -10.78 -1.00
CA SER A 179 9.78 -11.21 -0.98
C SER A 179 9.10 -10.99 -2.33
N PHE A 180 9.42 -9.92 -3.07
CA PHE A 180 8.95 -9.75 -4.45
C PHE A 180 9.52 -10.81 -5.41
N ALA A 181 10.81 -11.13 -5.30
CA ALA A 181 11.42 -12.18 -6.12
C ALA A 181 10.78 -13.55 -5.87
N GLU A 182 10.46 -13.87 -4.62
CA GLU A 182 9.79 -15.12 -4.24
C GLU A 182 8.31 -15.14 -4.65
N ALA A 183 7.57 -14.05 -4.40
CA ALA A 183 6.20 -13.89 -4.85
C ALA A 183 6.09 -14.02 -6.37
N GLY A 184 7.04 -13.44 -7.11
CA GLY A 184 7.11 -13.52 -8.57
C GLY A 184 7.22 -14.95 -9.11
N ARG A 185 7.88 -15.85 -8.37
CA ARG A 185 7.97 -17.28 -8.71
C ARG A 185 6.67 -18.03 -8.42
N LYS A 186 5.95 -17.67 -7.36
CA LYS A 186 4.72 -18.33 -6.90
C LYS A 186 3.47 -17.86 -7.66
N LEU A 187 3.44 -16.59 -8.06
CA LEU A 187 2.28 -15.94 -8.69
C LEU A 187 1.65 -16.72 -9.86
N PRO A 188 2.41 -17.31 -10.81
CA PRO A 188 1.82 -18.04 -11.92
C PRO A 188 0.99 -19.27 -11.53
N LYS A 189 1.21 -19.82 -10.33
CA LYS A 189 0.51 -21.01 -9.82
C LYS A 189 -0.45 -20.69 -8.68
N THR A 190 -0.56 -19.42 -8.31
CA THR A 190 -1.34 -18.99 -7.15
C THR A 190 -2.81 -18.98 -7.49
N GLU A 191 -3.63 -19.65 -6.69
CA GLU A 191 -5.10 -19.61 -6.77
C GLU A 191 -5.72 -18.94 -5.55
N PHE A 192 -5.02 -18.95 -4.40
CA PHE A 192 -5.53 -18.42 -3.13
C PHE A 192 -4.53 -17.47 -2.49
N ILE A 193 -5.07 -16.46 -1.80
CA ILE A 193 -4.32 -15.55 -0.95
C ILE A 193 -4.83 -15.74 0.47
N GLU A 194 -3.93 -16.08 1.37
CA GLU A 194 -4.22 -16.23 2.79
C GLU A 194 -3.59 -15.07 3.57
N ILE A 195 -4.33 -14.55 4.54
CA ILE A 195 -3.93 -13.43 5.40
C ILE A 195 -3.72 -13.98 6.80
N SER A 196 -2.51 -13.83 7.33
CA SER A 196 -2.13 -14.31 8.66
C SER A 196 -1.40 -13.21 9.45
N PRO A 197 -1.54 -13.15 10.79
CA PRO A 197 -0.72 -12.28 11.63
C PRO A 197 0.73 -12.81 11.79
N GLN A 198 0.99 -14.07 11.47
CA GLN A 198 2.31 -14.69 11.68
C GLN A 198 3.29 -14.29 10.57
N ARG A 199 4.45 -13.73 10.96
CA ARG A 199 5.50 -13.35 10.00
C ARG A 199 6.23 -14.59 9.50
N GLU A 200 6.21 -14.78 8.18
CA GLU A 200 6.91 -15.89 7.52
C GLU A 200 7.93 -15.38 6.48
N PRO A 201 9.11 -16.02 6.38
CA PRO A 201 10.07 -15.70 5.33
C PRO A 201 9.45 -15.89 3.94
N GLY A 202 9.59 -14.89 3.07
CA GLY A 202 9.15 -15.00 1.68
C GLY A 202 7.70 -14.63 1.39
N ALA A 203 6.93 -14.29 2.42
CA ALA A 203 5.59 -13.74 2.26
C ALA A 203 5.63 -12.22 2.01
N LEU A 204 4.57 -11.69 1.42
CA LEU A 204 4.39 -10.25 1.28
C LEU A 204 3.88 -9.70 2.61
N ILE A 205 4.52 -8.66 3.15
CA ILE A 205 4.16 -8.07 4.44
C ILE A 205 3.64 -6.66 4.18
N ILE A 206 2.46 -6.36 4.73
CA ILE A 206 1.86 -5.02 4.70
C ILE A 206 1.37 -4.71 6.12
N GLU A 207 1.92 -3.66 6.72
CA GLU A 207 1.75 -3.32 8.14
C GLU A 207 2.02 -4.53 9.08
N ASP A 208 1.00 -5.00 9.79
CA ASP A 208 1.03 -6.14 10.71
C ASP A 208 0.56 -7.45 10.06
N LYS A 209 0.20 -7.43 8.77
CA LYS A 209 -0.36 -8.59 8.06
C LYS A 209 0.65 -9.23 7.12
N THR A 210 0.60 -10.56 7.09
CA THR A 210 1.39 -11.40 6.18
C THR A 210 0.47 -12.04 5.16
N TYR A 211 0.82 -11.90 3.88
CA TYR A 211 0.07 -12.40 2.73
C TYR A 211 0.79 -13.56 2.08
N ARG A 212 0.16 -14.75 2.15
CA ARG A 212 0.69 -16.00 1.59
C ARG A 212 -0.01 -16.32 0.28
N LEU A 213 0.81 -16.63 -0.72
CA LEU A 213 0.36 -17.06 -2.04
C LEU A 213 0.33 -18.60 -2.08
N LEU A 214 -0.85 -19.18 -2.27
CA LEU A 214 -1.09 -20.62 -2.18
C LEU A 214 -1.66 -21.19 -3.49
N GLU A 215 -1.25 -22.40 -3.84
CA GLU A 215 -1.80 -23.18 -4.96
C GLU A 215 -3.06 -23.98 -4.56
N LYS A 216 -3.27 -24.20 -3.26
CA LYS A 216 -4.37 -24.97 -2.71
C LYS A 216 -5.10 -24.14 -1.65
N PRO A 217 -6.40 -24.40 -1.41
CA PRO A 217 -7.13 -23.68 -0.38
C PRO A 217 -6.43 -23.86 0.97
N PRO A 218 -6.35 -22.80 1.79
CA PRO A 218 -5.79 -22.90 3.13
C PRO A 218 -6.58 -23.94 3.92
N LYS A 219 -5.87 -24.74 4.73
CA LYS A 219 -6.56 -25.60 5.69
C LYS A 219 -7.30 -24.67 6.64
N ALA A 220 -8.61 -24.88 6.82
CA ALA A 220 -9.40 -24.09 7.74
C ALA A 220 -8.68 -24.03 9.09
N SER A 221 -8.24 -22.84 9.46
CA SER A 221 -7.81 -22.54 10.82
C SER A 221 -9.03 -22.77 11.71
N THR A 222 -8.91 -23.72 12.63
CA THR A 222 -9.88 -23.91 13.71
C THR A 222 -10.16 -22.56 14.36
N GLU A 223 -11.46 -22.25 14.50
CA GLU A 223 -12.02 -21.03 15.10
C GLU A 223 -11.27 -20.64 16.39
N GLU A 224 -10.36 -19.66 16.34
CA GLU A 224 -9.85 -19.01 17.57
C GLU A 224 -9.13 -17.66 17.36
N ASP A 225 -8.81 -17.25 16.12
CA ASP A 225 -8.08 -15.97 15.87
C ASP A 225 -8.84 -15.01 14.92
N TYR A 226 -9.98 -14.46 15.36
CA TYR A 226 -10.64 -13.30 14.73
C TYR A 226 -10.86 -12.17 15.74
#